data_AF-A0A077FBE6-F1
#
_entry.id   AF-A0A077FBE6-F1
#
_cell.length_a   1.000
_cell.length_b   1.000
_cell.length_c   1.000
_cell.angle_alpha   90.00
_cell.angle_beta   90.00
_cell.angle_gamma   90.00
#
_symmetry.space_group_name_H-M   'P 1'
#
loop_
_entity.id
_entity.type
_entity.pdbx_description
1 polymer ?
#
loop_
_entity_poly.entity_id
_entity_poly.type
_entity_poly.pdbx_seq_one_letter_code
_entity_poly.pdbx_strand_id
1 'polypeptide(L)'
;MRRDLKLVNHLLRLIQDHADYQGIYLINLTDMWEGSSDSSSGPLAYDQLVYLVNRCEEAGFLSVAAGNLIQLTWQGHDYLDAQDGK
;
A
#
# COMPACT_ATOMS: atom_id res chain seq x y z
N MET A 1 7.37 1.38 -15.06
CA MET A 1 7.58 -0.02 -14.64
C MET A 1 8.45 -0.19 -13.38
N ARG A 2 9.77 0.05 -13.38
CA ARG A 2 10.59 -0.11 -12.15
C ARG A 2 10.19 0.83 -11.00
N ARG A 3 9.74 2.05 -11.31
CA ARG A 3 9.30 3.04 -10.32
C ARG A 3 7.97 2.64 -9.67
N ASP A 4 7.04 2.15 -10.47
CA ASP A 4 5.71 1.72 -10.01
C ASP A 4 5.81 0.52 -9.06
N LEU A 5 6.72 -0.43 -9.32
CA LEU A 5 6.96 -1.57 -8.42
C LEU A 5 7.49 -1.15 -7.05
N LYS A 6 8.35 -0.11 -6.99
CA LYS A 6 8.81 0.42 -5.69
C LYS A 6 7.68 1.07 -4.91
N LEU A 7 6.82 1.83 -5.59
CA LEU A 7 5.65 2.45 -4.98
C LEU A 7 4.67 1.39 -4.45
N VAL A 8 4.41 0.34 -5.23
CA VAL A 8 3.59 -0.80 -4.81
C VAL A 8 4.20 -1.50 -3.59
N ASN A 9 5.49 -1.85 -3.63
CA ASN A 9 6.15 -2.49 -2.48
C ASN A 9 6.08 -1.61 -1.22
N HIS A 10 6.31 -0.32 -1.38
CA HIS A 10 6.24 0.64 -0.28
C HIS A 10 4.83 0.70 0.32
N LEU A 11 3.81 0.81 -0.53
CA LEU A 11 2.40 0.82 -0.14
C LEU A 11 2.02 -0.43 0.65
N LEU A 12 2.34 -1.61 0.10
CA LEU A 12 1.96 -2.88 0.70
C LEU A 12 2.66 -3.08 2.05
N ARG A 13 3.93 -2.66 2.18
CA ARG A 13 4.65 -2.71 3.47
C ARG A 13 4.07 -1.75 4.50
N LEU A 14 3.77 -0.52 4.12
CA LEU A 14 3.09 0.43 5.02
C LEU A 14 1.79 -0.15 5.56
N ILE A 15 1.01 -0.80 4.70
CA ILE A 15 -0.24 -1.45 5.13
C ILE A 15 0.07 -2.65 6.03
N GLN A 16 1.08 -3.48 5.72
CA GLN A 16 1.46 -4.63 6.55
C GLN A 16 1.91 -4.20 7.97
N ASP A 17 2.67 -3.11 8.07
CA ASP A 17 3.28 -2.66 9.32
C ASP A 17 2.29 -1.91 10.22
N HIS A 18 1.25 -1.30 9.63
CA HIS A 18 0.36 -0.38 10.35
C HIS A 18 -1.13 -0.75 10.34
N ALA A 19 -1.56 -1.69 9.49
CA ALA A 19 -2.94 -2.17 9.53
C ALA A 19 -3.19 -2.97 10.81
N ASP A 20 -4.34 -2.72 11.44
CA ASP A 20 -4.81 -3.55 12.55
C ASP A 20 -5.67 -4.73 12.03
N TYR A 21 -6.36 -5.42 12.94
CA TYR A 21 -7.23 -6.55 12.59
C TYR A 21 -8.41 -6.17 11.69
N GLN A 22 -8.79 -4.89 11.63
CA GLN A 22 -9.82 -4.35 10.73
C GLN A 22 -9.21 -3.74 9.47
N GLY A 23 -7.95 -3.31 9.53
CA GLY A 23 -7.21 -2.75 8.40
C GLY A 23 -6.65 -1.38 8.72
N ILE A 24 -6.51 -0.56 7.69
CA ILE A 24 -6.08 0.84 7.82
C ILE A 24 -6.98 1.73 6.97
N TYR A 25 -7.43 2.84 7.54
CA TYR A 25 -8.14 3.85 6.77
C TYR A 25 -7.21 4.60 5.83
N LEU A 26 -7.67 4.86 4.60
CA LEU A 26 -6.91 5.62 3.60
C LEU A 26 -6.36 6.96 4.11
N ILE A 27 -7.11 7.65 4.99
CA ILE A 27 -6.65 8.91 5.59
C ILE A 27 -5.41 8.70 6.46
N ASN A 28 -5.42 7.69 7.32
CA ASN A 28 -4.27 7.33 8.16
C ASN A 28 -3.09 6.87 7.31
N LEU A 29 -3.37 6.11 6.25
CA LEU A 29 -2.36 5.66 5.29
C LEU A 29 -1.69 6.84 4.57
N THR A 30 -2.43 7.91 4.29
CA THR A 30 -1.90 9.13 3.68
C THR A 30 -0.90 9.81 4.61
N ASP A 31 -1.29 10.02 5.88
CA ASP A 31 -0.41 10.62 6.90
C ASP A 31 0.88 9.79 7.09
N MET A 32 0.75 8.46 7.08
CA MET A 32 1.90 7.56 7.19
C MET A 32 2.80 7.58 5.96
N TRP A 33 2.23 7.69 4.76
CA TRP A 33 3.00 7.84 3.52
C TRP A 33 3.83 9.12 3.54
N GLU A 34 3.23 10.24 3.94
CA GLU A 34 3.92 11.53 4.03
C GLU A 34 5.03 11.53 5.10
N GLY A 35 4.79 10.84 6.22
CA GLY A 35 5.77 10.65 7.29
C GLY A 35 6.87 9.64 6.98
N SER A 36 6.69 8.81 5.94
CA SER A 36 7.62 7.77 5.56
C SER A 36 8.88 8.38 4.93
N SER A 37 10.04 8.13 5.55
CA SER A 37 11.34 8.65 5.10
C SER A 37 11.91 7.90 3.88
N ASP A 38 11.11 7.06 3.22
CA ASP A 38 11.52 6.35 2.01
C ASP A 38 11.56 7.30 0.81
N SER A 39 12.62 8.10 0.81
CA SER A 39 13.00 9.13 -0.17
C SER A 39 13.13 8.65 -1.61
N SER A 40 13.05 7.33 -1.85
CA SER A 40 13.12 6.74 -3.18
C SER A 40 11.84 6.92 -4.02
N SER A 41 10.71 7.17 -3.34
CA SER A 41 9.39 7.29 -3.95
C SER A 41 8.91 8.75 -4.06
N GLY A 42 9.32 9.60 -3.11
CA GLY A 42 8.79 10.95 -2.91
C GLY A 42 7.35 10.95 -2.36
N PRO A 43 6.88 12.04 -1.74
CA PRO A 43 5.49 12.14 -1.33
C PRO A 43 4.60 12.09 -2.58
N LEU A 44 3.68 11.14 -2.62
CA LEU A 44 2.63 11.11 -3.63
C LEU A 44 1.56 12.13 -3.24
N ALA A 45 1.00 12.82 -4.23
CA ALA A 45 -0.23 13.57 -3.99
C ALA A 45 -1.38 12.61 -3.63
N TYR A 46 -2.38 13.09 -2.89
CA TYR A 46 -3.49 12.26 -2.42
C TYR A 46 -4.18 11.47 -3.55
N ASP A 47 -4.42 12.12 -4.70
CA ASP A 47 -5.00 11.49 -5.89
C ASP A 47 -4.12 10.39 -6.49
N GLN A 48 -2.79 10.56 -6.42
CA GLN A 48 -1.84 9.55 -6.86
C GLN A 48 -1.77 8.36 -5.91
N LEU A 49 -1.89 8.58 -4.59
CA LEU A 49 -1.97 7.51 -3.60
C LEU A 49 -3.27 6.73 -3.77
N VAL A 50 -4.41 7.42 -3.93
CA VAL A 50 -5.71 6.80 -4.25
C VAL A 50 -5.60 5.96 -5.52
N TYR A 51 -5.01 6.50 -6.58
CA TYR A 51 -4.79 5.77 -7.81
C TYR A 51 -3.98 4.48 -7.58
N LEU A 52 -2.88 4.57 -6.82
CA LEU A 52 -2.03 3.42 -6.50
C LEU A 52 -2.78 2.34 -5.70
N VAL A 53 -3.58 2.75 -4.71
CA VAL A 53 -4.43 1.85 -3.91
C VAL A 53 -5.42 1.12 -4.81
N ASN A 54 -6.14 1.83 -5.68
CA ASN A 54 -7.09 1.24 -6.61
C ASN A 54 -6.41 0.25 -7.56
N ARG A 55 -5.20 0.55 -8.03
CA ARG A 55 -4.43 -0.38 -8.88
C ARG A 55 -3.99 -1.64 -8.14
N CYS A 56 -3.66 -1.52 -6.85
CA CYS A 56 -3.30 -2.67 -6.01
C CYS A 56 -4.52 -3.51 -5.65
N GLU A 57 -5.68 -2.89 -5.48
CA GLU A 57 -6.97 -3.57 -5.34
C GLU A 57 -7.34 -4.33 -6.62
N GLU A 58 -7.29 -3.67 -7.79
CA GLU A 58 -7.54 -4.29 -9.10
C GLU A 58 -6.59 -5.48 -9.37
N ALA A 59 -5.35 -5.41 -8.87
CA ALA A 59 -4.37 -6.48 -8.97
C ALA A 59 -4.59 -7.62 -7.96
N GLY A 60 -5.51 -7.46 -7.02
CA GLY A 60 -5.82 -8.44 -5.98
C GLY A 60 -4.91 -8.39 -4.75
N PHE A 61 -4.00 -7.43 -4.64
CA PHE A 61 -3.09 -7.30 -3.50
C PHE A 61 -3.77 -6.68 -2.27
N LEU A 62 -4.78 -5.84 -2.50
CA LEU A 62 -5.55 -5.16 -1.46
C LEU A 62 -7.04 -5.46 -1.58
N SER A 63 -7.73 -5.32 -0.45
CA SER A 63 -9.18 -5.25 -0.38
C SER A 63 -9.56 -3.89 0.21
N VAL A 64 -10.46 -3.17 -0.47
CA VAL A 64 -10.98 -1.88 0.02
C VAL A 64 -12.45 -2.04 0.39
N ALA A 65 -12.74 -1.93 1.68
CA ALA A 65 -14.08 -2.01 2.23
C ALA A 65 -14.75 -0.63 2.34
N ALA A 66 -16.04 -0.64 2.69
CA ALA A 66 -16.82 0.59 2.91
C ALA A 66 -16.12 1.53 3.92
N GLY A 67 -16.10 2.82 3.61
CA GLY A 67 -15.40 3.82 4.41
C GLY A 67 -13.90 3.93 4.15
N ASN A 68 -13.41 3.41 3.01
CA ASN A 68 -11.99 3.45 2.60
C ASN A 68 -11.07 2.72 3.59
N LEU A 69 -11.56 1.62 4.15
CA LEU A 69 -10.78 0.72 4.99
C LEU A 69 -10.03 -0.28 4.11
N ILE A 70 -8.71 -0.31 4.23
CA ILE A 70 -7.81 -1.05 3.35
C ILE A 70 -7.17 -2.20 4.12
N GLN A 71 -7.15 -3.39 3.53
CA GLN A 71 -6.44 -4.55 4.06
C GLN A 71 -5.62 -5.25 2.99
N LEU A 72 -4.52 -5.87 3.39
CA LEU A 72 -3.79 -6.81 2.55
C LEU A 72 -4.62 -8.08 2.35
N THR A 73 -4.60 -8.59 1.13
CA THR A 73 -5.09 -9.94 0.84
C THR A 73 -3.96 -10.96 1.05
N TRP A 74 -4.31 -12.24 1.02
CA TRP A 74 -3.32 -13.32 0.95
C TRP A 74 -2.35 -13.14 -0.21
N GLN A 75 -2.85 -12.73 -1.39
CA GLN A 75 -2.01 -12.48 -2.55
C GLN A 75 -1.05 -11.30 -2.35
N GLY A 76 -1.47 -10.27 -1.62
CA GLY A 76 -0.60 -9.15 -1.23
C GLY A 76 0.53 -9.60 -0.31
N HIS A 77 0.23 -10.46 0.66
CA HIS A 77 1.26 -11.08 1.52
C HIS A 77 2.22 -11.96 0.72
N ASP A 78 1.72 -12.87 -0.12
CA ASP A 78 2.54 -13.73 -0.97
C ASP A 78 3.46 -12.91 -1.89
N TYR A 79 2.95 -11.80 -2.42
CA TYR A 79 3.74 -10.89 -3.25
C TYR A 79 4.90 -10.25 -2.47
N LEU A 80 4.66 -9.78 -1.24
CA LEU A 80 5.71 -9.22 -0.38
C LEU A 80 6.75 -10.28 -0.01
N ASP A 81 6.32 -11.47 0.40
CA ASP A 81 7.22 -12.58 0.74
C ASP A 81 8.13 -12.96 -0.45
N ALA A 82 7.58 -12.95 -1.66
CA ALA A 82 8.34 -13.21 -2.89
C ALA A 82 9.38 -12.11 -3.23
N GLN A 83 9.22 -10.89 -2.70
CA GLN A 83 10.20 -9.81 -2.86
C GLN A 83 11.30 -9.87 -1.79
N ASP A 84 10.99 -10.32 -0.57
CA ASP A 84 11.97 -10.45 0.52
C ASP A 84 12.86 -11.69 0.39
N GLY A 85 12.40 -12.73 -0.30
CA GLY A 85 13.15 -13.96 -0.57
C GLY A 85 14.20 -13.87 -1.70
N LYS A 86 14.57 -12.67 -2.17
CA LYS A 86 15.48 -12.46 -3.31
C LYS A 86 16.77 -11.72 -2.97
#